data_AF-A0A951V3D0-F1
#
_entry.id   AF-A0A951V3D0-F1
#
_cell.length_a   1.000
_cell.length_b   1.000
_cell.length_c   1.000
_cell.angle_alpha   90.00
_cell.angle_beta   90.00
_cell.angle_gamma   90.00
#
_symmetry.space_group_name_H-M   'P 1'
#
loop_
_entity.id
_entity.type
_entity.pdbx_description
1 polymer ?
#
loop_
_entity_poly.entity_id
_entity_poly.type
_entity_poly.pdbx_seq_one_letter_code
_entity_poly.pdbx_strand_id
1 'polypeptide(L)'
;MMKIKNNYILIAALNFLLFIAMIAVNGLANGLPINGVTTGELSDLYPNLFVPAGLTFSIWGLIYLLLLLMTGFQLIAAINENTAILLPLKTQILLGLNFVLNIGWIFLWHYKLVFLSLLAMLGLLFTLIALFLKIYTISPAKPRHLIAVRFPVTVYFGWISVATIANVTAVLVSLNWGAWGISANIWTIIVMAVGTVLALW
;
A
#
# COMPACT_ATOMS: atom_id res chain seq x y z
N MET A 1 16.90 -29.73 11.07
CA MET A 1 15.69 -28.88 10.95
C MET A 1 15.86 -27.73 11.93
N MET A 2 15.89 -26.48 11.46
CA MET A 2 16.11 -25.32 12.31
C MET A 2 14.76 -24.92 12.94
N LYS A 3 14.58 -25.17 14.25
CA LYS A 3 13.34 -24.79 14.95
C LYS A 3 13.08 -23.30 14.79
N ILE A 4 11.90 -22.95 14.28
CA ILE A 4 11.48 -21.56 14.18
C ILE A 4 11.19 -21.04 15.59
N LYS A 5 11.71 -19.86 15.92
CA LYS A 5 11.53 -19.24 17.25
C LYS A 5 10.08 -18.74 17.40
N ASN A 6 9.51 -18.81 18.61
CA ASN A 6 8.17 -18.29 18.95
C ASN A 6 7.89 -16.88 18.43
N ASN A 7 8.93 -16.04 18.33
CA ASN A 7 8.82 -14.67 17.81
C ASN A 7 8.29 -14.61 16.36
N TYR A 8 8.58 -15.60 15.51
CA TYR A 8 8.06 -15.61 14.13
C TYR A 8 6.56 -15.84 14.09
N ILE A 9 6.05 -16.76 14.90
CA ILE A 9 4.60 -17.03 15.01
C ILE A 9 3.90 -15.79 15.55
N LEU A 10 4.44 -15.18 16.61
CA LEU A 10 3.88 -13.97 17.20
C LEU A 10 3.78 -12.82 16.19
N ILE A 11 4.87 -12.53 15.46
CA ILE A 11 4.88 -11.43 14.47
C ILE A 11 3.98 -11.74 13.26
N ALA A 12 3.93 -12.99 12.79
CA ALA A 12 3.04 -13.37 11.70
C ALA A 12 1.56 -13.23 12.11
N ALA A 13 1.21 -13.64 13.33
CA ALA A 13 -0.13 -13.48 13.88
C ALA A 13 -0.49 -12.00 14.06
N LEU A 14 0.44 -11.19 14.57
CA LEU A 14 0.25 -9.76 14.71
C LEU A 14 0.01 -9.10 13.34
N ASN A 15 0.79 -9.45 12.31
CA ASN A 15 0.59 -8.93 10.96
C ASN A 15 -0.77 -9.32 10.37
N PHE A 16 -1.23 -10.55 10.62
CA PHE A 16 -2.57 -10.97 10.21
C PHE A 16 -3.65 -10.12 10.90
N LEU A 17 -3.53 -9.88 12.21
CA LEU A 17 -4.47 -9.02 12.95
C LEU A 17 -4.41 -7.56 12.49
N LEU A 18 -3.22 -7.00 12.25
CA LEU A 18 -3.04 -5.66 11.71
C LEU A 18 -3.65 -5.52 10.32
N PHE A 19 -3.53 -6.56 9.48
CA PHE A 19 -4.21 -6.60 8.19
C PHE A 19 -5.73 -6.57 8.36
N ILE A 20 -6.31 -7.37 9.26
CA ILE A 20 -7.75 -7.33 9.55
C ILE A 20 -8.19 -5.95 10.06
N ALA A 21 -7.40 -5.33 10.93
CA ALA A 21 -7.67 -3.96 11.38
C ALA A 21 -7.62 -2.95 10.21
N MET A 22 -6.64 -3.09 9.32
CA MET A 22 -6.50 -2.24 8.13
C MET A 22 -7.71 -2.36 7.21
N ILE A 23 -8.18 -3.57 6.88
CA ILE A 23 -9.38 -3.73 6.03
C ILE A 23 -10.62 -3.18 6.73
N ALA A 24 -10.73 -3.35 8.04
CA ALA A 24 -11.86 -2.84 8.81
C ALA A 24 -11.90 -1.31 8.76
N VAL A 25 -10.77 -0.64 8.99
CA VAL A 25 -10.68 0.83 8.92
C VAL A 25 -10.98 1.36 7.51
N ASN A 26 -10.42 0.73 6.47
CA ASN A 26 -10.71 1.12 5.08
C ASN A 26 -12.18 0.85 4.69
N GLY A 27 -12.76 -0.25 5.18
CA GLY A 27 -14.17 -0.57 5.00
C GLY A 27 -15.08 0.44 5.69
N LEU A 28 -14.77 0.79 6.95
CA LEU A 28 -15.48 1.80 7.73
C LEU A 28 -15.39 3.18 7.06
N ALA A 29 -14.23 3.57 6.54
CA ALA A 29 -14.05 4.82 5.80
C ALA A 29 -15.03 5.03 4.64
N ASN A 30 -15.58 3.94 4.07
CA ASN A 30 -16.54 3.99 2.98
C ASN A 30 -17.97 3.60 3.40
N GLY A 31 -18.14 2.64 4.32
CA GLY A 31 -19.44 2.17 4.79
C GLY A 31 -20.05 2.97 5.94
N LEU A 32 -19.22 3.58 6.78
CA LEU A 32 -19.59 4.52 7.85
C LEU A 32 -18.69 5.76 7.70
N PRO A 33 -18.99 6.64 6.72
CA PRO A 33 -18.10 7.69 6.24
C PRO A 33 -17.39 8.43 7.39
N ILE A 34 -16.09 8.13 7.56
CA ILE A 34 -15.30 8.76 8.62
C ILE A 34 -15.27 10.26 8.31
N ASN A 35 -15.63 11.10 9.27
CA ASN A 35 -15.79 12.54 9.08
C ASN A 35 -16.85 12.92 8.02
N GLY A 36 -17.86 12.07 7.80
CA GLY A 36 -19.03 12.37 6.97
C GLY A 36 -18.82 12.32 5.45
N VAL A 37 -17.63 11.91 5.00
CA VAL A 37 -17.28 11.77 3.57
C VAL A 37 -16.57 10.45 3.32
N THR A 38 -16.81 9.84 2.17
CA THR A 38 -16.07 8.64 1.75
C THR A 38 -14.68 9.00 1.26
N THR A 39 -13.79 8.00 1.14
CA THR A 39 -12.42 8.22 0.65
C THR A 39 -12.41 8.75 -0.78
N GLY A 40 -13.33 8.26 -1.62
CA GLY A 40 -13.50 8.69 -3.01
C GLY A 40 -13.99 10.13 -3.12
N GLU A 41 -15.10 10.47 -2.44
CA GLU A 41 -15.64 11.83 -2.41
C GLU A 41 -14.63 12.86 -1.91
N LEU A 42 -13.82 12.48 -0.91
CA LEU A 42 -12.76 13.36 -0.41
C LEU A 42 -11.64 13.56 -1.46
N SER A 43 -11.36 12.55 -2.28
CA SER A 43 -10.44 12.70 -3.41
C SER A 43 -10.99 13.62 -4.49
N ASP A 44 -12.30 13.63 -4.71
CA ASP A 44 -12.96 14.50 -5.68
C ASP A 44 -12.88 16.00 -5.30
N LEU A 45 -12.64 16.32 -4.02
CA LEU A 45 -12.39 17.70 -3.57
C LEU A 45 -11.06 18.27 -4.07
N TYR A 46 -10.13 17.42 -4.53
CA TYR A 46 -8.82 17.82 -5.03
C TYR A 46 -8.69 17.48 -6.51
N PRO A 47 -9.40 18.19 -7.40
CA PRO A 47 -9.54 17.81 -8.80
C PRO A 47 -8.16 17.72 -9.47
N ASN A 48 -7.83 16.53 -9.94
CA ASN A 48 -6.66 16.30 -10.78
C ASN A 48 -6.87 15.04 -11.62
N LEU A 49 -6.16 14.96 -12.74
CA LEU A 49 -6.28 13.86 -13.70
C LEU A 49 -5.68 12.53 -13.19
N PHE A 50 -5.07 12.54 -12.01
CA PHE A 50 -4.57 11.35 -11.32
C PHE A 50 -5.49 10.85 -10.21
N VAL A 51 -6.56 11.58 -9.86
CA VAL A 51 -7.61 11.04 -9.00
C VAL A 51 -8.20 9.84 -9.73
N PRO A 52 -8.07 8.63 -9.16
CA PRO A 52 -8.67 7.47 -9.78
C PRO A 52 -10.17 7.65 -9.84
N ALA A 53 -10.79 7.38 -10.99
CA ALA A 53 -12.25 7.35 -11.08
C ALA A 53 -12.82 6.38 -10.03
N GLY A 54 -14.06 6.59 -9.55
CA GLY A 54 -14.63 5.78 -8.47
C GLY A 54 -14.51 4.26 -8.69
N LEU A 55 -14.62 3.78 -9.93
CA LEU A 55 -14.41 2.36 -10.27
C LEU A 55 -12.94 1.90 -10.10
N THR A 56 -11.97 2.77 -10.30
CA THR A 56 -10.54 2.47 -10.11
C THR A 56 -10.20 2.18 -8.64
N PHE A 57 -10.97 2.70 -7.68
CA PHE A 57 -10.84 2.31 -6.26
C PHE A 57 -11.19 0.83 -5.99
N SER A 58 -11.88 0.13 -6.92
CA SER A 58 -12.17 -1.30 -6.78
C SER A 58 -10.92 -2.18 -6.73
N ILE A 59 -9.76 -1.68 -7.19
CA ILE A 59 -8.47 -2.37 -7.08
C ILE A 59 -8.10 -2.72 -5.63
N TRP A 60 -8.59 -1.95 -4.66
CA TRP A 60 -8.40 -2.25 -3.24
C TRP A 60 -8.96 -3.62 -2.86
N GLY A 61 -10.09 -4.04 -3.45
CA GLY A 61 -10.64 -5.38 -3.22
C GLY A 61 -9.67 -6.49 -3.63
N LEU A 62 -9.03 -6.33 -4.80
CA LEU A 62 -7.98 -7.25 -5.26
C LEU A 62 -6.76 -7.21 -4.34
N ILE A 63 -6.29 -6.02 -3.96
CA ILE A 63 -5.14 -5.86 -3.05
C ILE A 63 -5.42 -6.53 -1.70
N TYR A 64 -6.60 -6.33 -1.11
CA TYR A 64 -6.98 -6.96 0.15
C TYR A 64 -7.04 -8.48 0.02
N LEU A 65 -7.60 -9.02 -1.06
CA LEU A 65 -7.59 -10.46 -1.28
C LEU A 65 -6.16 -11.02 -1.36
N LEU A 66 -5.28 -10.36 -2.10
CA LEU A 66 -3.88 -10.78 -2.24
C LEU A 66 -3.11 -10.69 -0.92
N LEU A 67 -3.31 -9.63 -0.13
CA LEU A 67 -2.68 -9.44 1.17
C LEU A 67 -3.24 -10.41 2.23
N LEU A 68 -4.53 -10.77 2.16
CA LEU A 68 -5.13 -11.80 3.00
C LEU A 68 -4.45 -13.16 2.77
N LEU A 69 -4.32 -13.55 1.49
CA LEU A 69 -3.62 -14.78 1.12
C LEU A 69 -2.16 -14.76 1.58
N MET A 70 -1.46 -13.65 1.36
CA MET A 70 -0.07 -13.49 1.79
C MET A 70 0.08 -13.63 3.31
N THR A 71 -0.68 -12.87 4.09
CA THR A 71 -0.59 -12.87 5.56
C THR A 71 -1.03 -14.22 6.15
N GLY A 72 -2.05 -14.85 5.59
CA GLY A 72 -2.48 -16.21 5.93
C GLY A 72 -1.39 -17.25 5.64
N PHE A 73 -0.76 -17.20 4.46
CA PHE A 73 0.36 -18.10 4.14
C PHE A 73 1.57 -17.88 5.05
N GLN A 74 1.89 -16.63 5.42
CA GLN A 74 2.97 -16.35 6.37
C GLN A 74 2.69 -16.92 7.77
N LEU A 75 1.44 -16.80 8.25
CA LEU A 75 1.03 -17.36 9.54
C LEU A 75 1.10 -18.90 9.53
N ILE A 76 0.53 -19.53 8.51
CA ILE A 76 0.59 -21.00 8.35
C ILE A 76 2.04 -21.48 8.23
N ALA A 77 2.88 -20.75 7.49
CA ALA A 77 4.29 -21.09 7.36
C ALA A 77 5.06 -20.96 8.68
N ALA A 78 4.72 -19.96 9.50
CA ALA A 78 5.34 -19.80 10.82
C ALA A 78 4.94 -20.94 11.77
N ILE A 79 3.66 -21.34 11.79
CA ILE A 79 3.15 -22.43 12.64
C ILE A 79 3.72 -23.79 12.21
N ASN A 80 3.74 -24.07 10.91
CA ASN A 80 4.21 -25.35 10.37
C ASN A 80 5.73 -25.43 10.17
N GLU A 81 6.47 -24.43 10.66
CA GLU A 81 7.91 -24.28 10.48
C GLU A 81 8.39 -24.35 9.00
N ASN A 82 7.56 -23.91 8.06
CA ASN A 82 7.86 -23.94 6.62
C ASN A 82 8.73 -22.75 6.19
N THR A 83 10.04 -22.95 6.28
CA THR A 83 11.05 -21.95 5.90
C THR A 83 11.10 -21.60 4.40
N ALA A 84 10.44 -22.36 3.52
CA ALA A 84 10.50 -22.13 2.07
C ALA A 84 9.78 -20.86 1.60
N ILE A 85 8.79 -20.40 2.37
CA ILE A 85 7.99 -19.20 2.05
C ILE A 85 7.96 -18.18 3.20
N LEU A 86 8.43 -18.55 4.40
CA LEU A 86 8.41 -17.68 5.56
C LEU A 86 9.39 -16.51 5.38
N LEU A 87 8.87 -15.30 5.50
CA LEU A 87 9.66 -14.09 5.43
C LEU A 87 10.56 -13.94 6.66
N PRO A 88 11.79 -13.39 6.50
CA PRO A 88 12.63 -13.04 7.63
C PRO A 88 11.91 -12.10 8.61
N LEU A 89 12.21 -12.21 9.90
CA LEU A 89 11.52 -11.46 10.95
C LEU A 89 11.50 -9.95 10.70
N LYS A 90 12.62 -9.36 10.26
CA LYS A 90 12.71 -7.93 9.92
C LYS A 90 11.78 -7.53 8.77
N THR A 91 11.60 -8.41 7.78
CA THR A 91 10.69 -8.19 6.66
C THR A 91 9.23 -8.29 7.11
N GLN A 92 8.92 -9.18 8.06
CA GLN A 92 7.58 -9.24 8.65
C GLN A 92 7.26 -7.99 9.49
N ILE A 93 8.20 -7.48 10.29
CA ILE A 93 8.00 -6.23 11.05
C ILE A 93 7.73 -5.06 10.09
N LEU A 94 8.46 -5.00 8.98
CA LEU A 94 8.27 -3.99 7.94
C LEU A 94 6.87 -4.06 7.31
N LEU A 95 6.34 -5.27 7.10
CA LEU A 95 4.97 -5.49 6.62
C LEU A 95 3.92 -4.97 7.63
N GLY A 96 4.09 -5.28 8.92
CA GLY A 96 3.20 -4.77 9.97
C GLY A 96 3.21 -3.25 10.05
N LEU A 97 4.39 -2.62 9.95
CA LEU A 97 4.52 -1.17 9.87
C LEU A 97 3.75 -0.58 8.68
N ASN A 98 3.79 -1.24 7.52
CA ASN A 98 3.02 -0.80 6.35
C ASN A 98 1.50 -0.79 6.63
N PHE A 99 0.96 -1.81 7.28
CA PHE A 99 -0.47 -1.83 7.65
C PHE A 99 -0.84 -0.73 8.64
N VAL A 100 0.02 -0.45 9.62
CA VAL A 100 -0.16 0.66 10.58
C VAL A 100 -0.16 2.01 9.86
N LEU A 101 0.77 2.22 8.93
CA LEU A 101 0.83 3.44 8.12
C LEU A 101 -0.41 3.59 7.24
N ASN A 102 -0.99 2.50 6.74
CA ASN A 102 -2.21 2.53 5.92
C ASN A 102 -3.41 2.97 6.77
N ILE A 103 -3.57 2.39 7.96
CA ILE A 103 -4.57 2.82 8.93
C ILE A 103 -4.41 4.30 9.27
N GLY A 104 -3.19 4.73 9.58
CA GLY A 104 -2.88 6.13 9.88
C GLY A 104 -3.21 7.06 8.72
N TRP A 105 -2.87 6.66 7.49
CA TRP A 105 -3.18 7.42 6.28
C TRP A 105 -4.68 7.67 6.13
N ILE A 106 -5.54 6.66 6.35
CA ILE A 106 -7.00 6.82 6.27
C ILE A 106 -7.50 7.91 7.23
N PHE A 107 -7.06 7.90 8.49
CA PHE A 107 -7.47 8.93 9.44
C PHE A 107 -6.97 10.31 9.03
N LEU A 108 -5.69 10.44 8.69
CA LEU A 108 -5.12 11.73 8.27
C LEU A 108 -5.83 12.28 7.03
N TRP A 109 -6.14 11.41 6.07
CA TRP A 109 -6.92 11.75 4.89
C TRP A 109 -8.30 12.26 5.27
N HIS A 110 -9.10 11.45 5.97
CA HIS A 110 -10.48 11.80 6.33
C HIS A 110 -10.61 13.05 7.21
N TYR A 111 -9.59 13.38 8.03
CA TYR A 111 -9.53 14.64 8.79
C TYR A 111 -8.96 15.82 8.00
N LYS A 112 -8.78 15.69 6.67
CA LYS A 112 -8.28 16.72 5.75
C LYS A 112 -6.88 17.25 6.12
N LEU A 113 -6.09 16.43 6.81
CA LEU A 113 -4.68 16.73 7.12
C LEU A 113 -3.80 16.37 5.91
N VAL A 114 -4.05 17.01 4.77
CA VAL A 114 -3.53 16.63 3.43
C VAL A 114 -2.01 16.51 3.38
N PHE A 115 -1.29 17.43 4.03
CA PHE A 115 0.18 17.36 4.08
C PHE A 115 0.67 16.16 4.90
N LEU A 116 0.03 15.88 6.04
CA LEU A 116 0.38 14.73 6.88
C LEU A 116 -0.01 13.41 6.21
N SER A 117 -1.12 13.36 5.46
CA SER A 117 -1.49 12.19 4.67
C SER A 117 -0.45 11.91 3.60
N LEU A 118 0.13 12.94 2.95
CA LEU A 118 1.25 12.73 2.04
C LEU A 118 2.47 12.11 2.76
N LEU A 119 2.83 12.57 3.95
CA LEU A 119 3.94 11.96 4.71
C LEU A 119 3.67 10.49 5.03
N ALA A 120 2.45 10.13 5.43
CA ALA A 120 2.07 8.74 5.66
C ALA A 120 2.10 7.92 4.36
N MET A 121 1.65 8.49 3.24
CA MET A 121 1.69 7.85 1.92
C MET A 121 3.14 7.59 1.44
N LEU A 122 4.05 8.53 1.67
CA LEU A 122 5.47 8.32 1.42
C LEU A 122 6.04 7.21 2.30
N GLY A 123 5.64 7.14 3.58
CA GLY A 123 5.99 6.02 4.46
C GLY A 123 5.51 4.67 3.93
N LEU A 124 4.27 4.59 3.43
CA LEU A 124 3.74 3.40 2.75
C LEU A 124 4.58 3.02 1.54
N LEU A 125 4.92 3.98 0.69
CA LEU A 125 5.73 3.75 -0.49
C LEU A 125 7.13 3.24 -0.13
N PHE A 126 7.82 3.88 0.83
CA PHE A 126 9.15 3.47 1.27
C PHE A 126 9.16 2.06 1.87
N THR A 127 8.17 1.73 2.69
CA THR A 127 8.05 0.38 3.26
C THR A 127 7.80 -0.66 2.16
N LEU A 128 6.99 -0.34 1.14
CA LEU A 128 6.76 -1.24 -0.01
C LEU A 128 7.99 -1.38 -0.91
N ILE A 129 8.73 -0.32 -1.18
CA ILE A 129 10.02 -0.40 -1.90
C ILE A 129 10.98 -1.33 -1.16
N ALA A 130 11.12 -1.14 0.16
CA ALA A 130 12.00 -1.98 0.97
C ALA A 130 11.53 -3.44 1.03
N LEU A 131 10.21 -3.71 1.07
CA LEU A 131 9.66 -5.05 0.95
C LEU A 131 9.96 -5.66 -0.41
N PHE A 132 9.70 -4.93 -1.50
CA PHE A 132 9.95 -5.34 -2.87
C PHE A 132 11.42 -5.76 -3.06
N LEU A 133 12.38 -4.90 -2.71
CA LEU A 133 13.81 -5.18 -2.84
C LEU A 133 14.25 -6.41 -2.02
N LYS A 134 13.71 -6.60 -0.81
CA LYS A 134 14.01 -7.77 0.02
C LYS A 134 13.42 -9.06 -0.57
N ILE A 135 12.18 -9.05 -1.03
CA ILE A 135 11.53 -10.26 -1.54
C ILE A 135 12.13 -10.71 -2.89
N TYR A 136 12.63 -9.77 -3.69
CA TYR A 136 13.30 -10.07 -4.95
C TYR A 136 14.71 -10.65 -4.75
N THR A 137 15.37 -10.36 -3.63
CA THR A 137 16.70 -10.90 -3.31
C THR A 137 16.69 -12.27 -2.60
N ILE A 138 15.60 -12.64 -1.90
CA ILE A 138 15.57 -13.82 -1.01
C ILE A 138 15.44 -15.19 -1.72
N SER A 139 14.97 -15.28 -2.97
CA SER A 139 14.87 -16.62 -3.61
C SER A 139 14.77 -16.60 -5.13
N PRO A 140 15.38 -17.57 -5.84
CA PRO A 140 15.02 -17.84 -7.23
C PRO A 140 13.54 -18.26 -7.32
N ALA A 141 12.87 -17.80 -8.36
CA ALA A 141 11.42 -17.77 -8.53
C ALA A 141 10.74 -19.17 -8.50
N LYS A 142 10.55 -19.75 -7.31
CA LYS A 142 9.63 -20.89 -7.16
C LYS A 142 8.18 -20.39 -7.30
N PRO A 143 7.31 -21.06 -8.09
CA PRO A 143 5.94 -20.58 -8.35
C PRO A 143 5.13 -20.25 -7.09
N ARG A 144 5.30 -21.06 -6.03
CA ARG A 144 4.63 -20.83 -4.74
C ARG A 144 5.07 -19.54 -4.05
N HIS A 145 6.35 -19.20 -4.10
CA HIS A 145 6.86 -17.94 -3.54
C HIS A 145 6.47 -16.72 -4.38
N LEU A 146 6.40 -16.89 -5.71
CA LEU A 146 5.90 -15.85 -6.62
C LEU A 146 4.47 -15.44 -6.24
N ILE A 147 3.57 -16.42 -6.16
CA ILE A 147 2.14 -16.17 -5.92
C ILE A 147 1.87 -15.75 -4.48
N ALA A 148 2.51 -16.40 -3.51
CA ALA A 148 2.20 -16.16 -2.09
C ALA A 148 2.84 -14.87 -1.54
N VAL A 149 3.89 -14.33 -2.18
CA VAL A 149 4.69 -13.24 -1.60
C VAL A 149 4.98 -12.13 -2.62
N ARG A 150 5.58 -12.43 -3.78
CA ARG A 150 5.98 -11.37 -4.74
C ARG A 150 4.79 -10.66 -5.36
N PHE A 151 3.83 -11.43 -5.86
CA PHE A 151 2.70 -10.87 -6.59
C PHE A 151 1.84 -9.92 -5.73
N PRO A 152 1.44 -10.28 -4.49
CA PRO A 152 0.74 -9.36 -3.59
C PRO A 152 1.48 -8.03 -3.36
N VAL A 153 2.78 -8.10 -3.05
CA VAL A 153 3.59 -6.89 -2.78
C VAL A 153 3.77 -6.04 -4.03
N THR A 154 3.93 -6.65 -5.20
CA THR A 154 4.10 -5.93 -6.46
C THR A 154 2.85 -5.18 -6.86
N VAL A 155 1.67 -5.81 -6.78
CA VAL A 155 0.38 -5.17 -7.07
C VAL A 155 0.14 -4.01 -6.09
N TYR A 156 0.39 -4.24 -4.80
CA TYR A 156 0.19 -3.20 -3.79
C TYR A 156 1.18 -2.02 -3.96
N PHE A 157 2.44 -2.30 -4.26
CA PHE A 157 3.46 -1.30 -4.58
C PHE A 157 3.09 -0.44 -5.80
N GLY A 158 2.62 -1.07 -6.87
CA GLY A 158 2.15 -0.36 -8.07
C GLY A 158 1.02 0.60 -7.74
N TRP A 159 0.03 0.15 -6.97
CA TRP A 159 -1.09 1.00 -6.56
C TRP A 159 -0.67 2.17 -5.66
N ILE A 160 0.16 1.92 -4.64
CA ILE A 160 0.64 2.97 -3.74
C ILE A 160 1.51 4.01 -4.47
N SER A 161 2.20 3.61 -5.55
CA SER A 161 2.92 4.56 -6.41
C SER A 161 1.96 5.55 -7.08
N VAL A 162 0.85 5.08 -7.62
CA VAL A 162 -0.21 5.94 -8.19
C VAL A 162 -0.86 6.81 -7.12
N ALA A 163 -1.18 6.21 -5.96
CA ALA A 163 -1.79 6.92 -4.84
C ALA A 163 -0.85 8.02 -4.27
N THR A 164 0.47 7.82 -4.35
CA THR A 164 1.47 8.82 -3.97
C THR A 164 1.40 10.03 -4.89
N ILE A 165 1.35 9.81 -6.21
CA ILE A 165 1.18 10.90 -7.19
C ILE A 165 -0.09 11.69 -6.87
N ALA A 166 -1.22 11.00 -6.67
CA ALA A 166 -2.48 11.65 -6.32
C ALA A 166 -2.40 12.45 -5.00
N ASN A 167 -1.72 11.93 -3.96
CA ASN A 167 -1.51 12.66 -2.69
C ASN A 167 -0.63 13.90 -2.87
N VAL A 168 0.44 13.81 -3.68
CA VAL A 168 1.27 14.99 -4.00
C VAL A 168 0.42 16.04 -4.70
N THR A 169 -0.40 15.64 -5.68
CA THR A 169 -1.28 16.58 -6.37
C THR A 169 -2.32 17.18 -5.44
N ALA A 170 -2.91 16.41 -4.53
CA ALA A 170 -3.84 16.92 -3.54
C ALA A 170 -3.21 18.00 -2.64
N VAL A 171 -1.95 17.80 -2.19
CA VAL A 171 -1.21 18.83 -1.44
C VAL A 171 -1.02 20.09 -2.30
N LEU A 172 -0.57 19.94 -3.55
CA LEU A 172 -0.35 21.08 -4.46
C LEU A 172 -1.64 21.87 -4.73
N VAL A 173 -2.76 21.18 -4.94
CA VAL A 173 -4.09 21.79 -5.08
C VAL A 173 -4.50 22.49 -3.79
N SER A 174 -4.29 21.87 -2.62
CA SER A 174 -4.62 22.48 -1.32
C SER A 174 -3.84 23.77 -1.03
N LEU A 175 -2.65 23.92 -1.64
CA LEU A 175 -1.81 25.11 -1.55
C LEU A 175 -2.11 26.16 -2.63
N ASN A 176 -3.13 25.94 -3.48
CA ASN A 176 -3.43 26.76 -4.65
C ASN A 176 -2.21 26.96 -5.57
N TRP A 177 -1.37 25.93 -5.72
CA TRP A 177 -0.20 25.99 -6.60
C TRP A 177 -0.64 26.09 -8.07
N GLY A 178 -0.34 27.22 -8.72
CA GLY A 178 -0.80 27.53 -10.10
C GLY A 178 -0.15 26.71 -11.22
N ALA A 179 0.47 25.57 -10.92
CA ALA A 179 1.05 24.61 -11.88
C ALA A 179 2.00 25.23 -12.92
N TRP A 180 2.62 26.37 -12.60
CA TRP A 180 3.41 27.20 -13.51
C TRP A 180 2.69 27.61 -14.81
N GLY A 181 1.36 27.68 -14.79
CA GLY A 181 0.53 27.94 -15.97
C GLY A 181 0.45 26.77 -16.97
N ILE A 182 1.01 25.61 -16.63
CA ILE A 182 0.96 24.39 -17.44
C ILE A 182 -0.39 23.68 -17.19
N SER A 183 -1.04 23.22 -18.26
CA SER A 183 -2.32 22.54 -18.16
C SER A 183 -2.19 21.17 -17.47
N ALA A 184 -3.26 20.74 -16.79
CA ALA A 184 -3.30 19.44 -16.12
C ALA A 184 -2.97 18.28 -17.08
N ASN A 185 -3.44 18.34 -18.33
CA ASN A 185 -3.16 17.33 -19.36
C ASN A 185 -1.64 17.16 -19.61
N ILE A 186 -0.89 18.26 -19.69
CA ILE A 186 0.56 18.22 -19.91
C ILE A 186 1.27 17.63 -18.70
N TRP A 187 0.88 18.03 -17.48
CA TRP A 187 1.41 17.42 -16.26
C TRP A 187 1.17 15.92 -16.21
N THR A 188 -0.02 15.47 -16.65
CA THR A 188 -0.33 14.04 -16.73
C THR A 188 0.59 13.29 -17.66
N ILE A 189 0.82 13.84 -18.86
CA ILE A 189 1.73 13.26 -19.85
C ILE A 189 3.16 13.17 -19.28
N ILE A 190 3.65 14.22 -18.61
CA ILE A 190 5.00 14.24 -18.00
C ILE A 190 5.13 13.13 -16.96
N VAL A 191 4.20 13.04 -16.02
CA VAL A 191 4.24 12.04 -14.94
C VAL A 191 4.08 10.62 -15.50
N MET A 192 3.22 10.41 -16.50
CA MET A 192 3.12 9.13 -17.21
C MET A 192 4.43 8.75 -17.89
N ALA A 193 5.07 9.68 -18.60
CA ALA A 193 6.35 9.44 -19.29
C ALA A 193 7.45 9.08 -18.28
N VAL A 194 7.55 9.81 -17.16
CA VAL A 194 8.48 9.50 -16.07
C VAL A 194 8.18 8.10 -15.49
N GLY A 195 6.90 7.80 -15.24
CA GLY A 195 6.49 6.48 -14.74
C GLY A 195 6.84 5.35 -15.71
N THR A 196 6.66 5.53 -17.01
CA THR A 196 7.06 4.56 -18.04
C THR A 196 8.57 4.37 -18.08
N VAL A 197 9.36 5.44 -18.03
CA VAL A 197 10.84 5.36 -18.01
C VAL A 197 11.32 4.61 -16.77
N LEU A 198 10.74 4.89 -15.60
CA LEU A 198 11.06 4.20 -14.36
C LEU A 198 10.65 2.72 -14.38
N ALA A 199 9.58 2.36 -15.09
CA ALA A 199 9.13 0.97 -15.21
C ALA A 199 9.95 0.13 -16.19
N LEU A 200 10.69 0.76 -17.10
CA LEU A 200 11.54 0.09 -18.10
C LEU A 200 12.98 -0.15 -17.61
N TRP A 201 13.35 0.40 -16.45
CA TRP A 201 14.65 0.24 -15.80
C TRP A 201 14.57 -0.79 -14.66
#